data_AF-A0A954R0X1-F1
#
_entry.id   AF-A0A954R0X1-F1
#
_cell.length_a   1.000
_cell.length_b   1.000
_cell.length_c   1.000
_cell.angle_alpha   90.00
_cell.angle_beta   90.00
_cell.angle_gamma   90.00
#
_symmetry.space_group_name_H-M   'P 1'
#
loop_
_entity.id
_entity.type
_entity.pdbx_description
1 polymer ?
#
loop_
_entity_poly.entity_id
_entity_poly.type
_entity_poly.pdbx_seq_one_letter_code
_entity_poly.pdbx_strand_id
1 'polypeptide(L)'
;MNDSLSTARWYHNTTTIIAGALVLGGFLLTNVSWWFLLLAAAGTLGPGILREFGWLRDRDEFQRLAAYRAGYHAYLTSGLVAFVLVAFIRSGEKTLEYSQGLATLFLALLWFTWLLSSLISYWGIQKAAFRILIGFGSAWLLFAILSNTGSEWTSWAALLLHPLLAAPFFALAWLSRRWPRITGVLLLVVAASLFSFFGYFRRDNLALVNQASTFVLFIGPLLSSGIALVNVENGFDESEVSADE
;
A
#
# COMPACT_ATOMS: atom_id res chain seq x y z
N MET A 1 17.70 -10.31 -30.55
CA MET A 1 18.20 -9.82 -29.25
C MET A 1 17.24 -10.40 -28.23
N ASN A 2 17.60 -11.57 -27.68
CA ASN A 2 16.69 -12.39 -26.90
C ASN A 2 16.66 -11.85 -25.48
N ASP A 3 15.60 -11.11 -25.13
CA ASP A 3 15.26 -10.77 -23.77
C ASP A 3 14.76 -12.04 -23.07
N SER A 4 15.71 -12.86 -22.62
CA SER A 4 15.45 -13.83 -21.56
C SER A 4 15.14 -13.04 -20.29
N LEU A 5 13.86 -12.65 -20.14
CA LEU A 5 13.30 -12.15 -18.91
C LEU A 5 13.46 -13.27 -17.87
N SER A 6 14.58 -13.22 -17.17
CA SER A 6 14.85 -14.03 -16.01
C SER A 6 13.67 -13.82 -15.06
N THR A 7 12.81 -14.84 -14.98
CA THR A 7 11.84 -14.97 -13.90
C THR A 7 12.65 -15.00 -12.61
N ALA A 8 12.86 -13.81 -12.03
CA ALA A 8 13.57 -13.62 -10.78
C ALA A 8 12.84 -14.43 -9.72
N ARG A 9 13.35 -15.65 -9.48
CA ARG A 9 12.85 -16.52 -8.43
C ARG A 9 13.04 -15.76 -7.13
N TRP A 10 11.95 -15.64 -6.39
CA TRP A 10 11.95 -15.18 -5.00
C TRP A 10 12.88 -16.09 -4.19
N TYR A 11 14.17 -15.75 -4.11
CA TYR A 11 14.98 -16.22 -3.01
C TYR A 11 14.43 -15.50 -1.79
N HIS A 12 13.77 -16.27 -0.91
CA HIS A 12 13.37 -15.79 0.40
C HIS A 12 14.64 -15.44 1.15
N ASN A 13 15.07 -14.18 1.06
CA ASN A 13 16.19 -13.73 1.84
C ASN A 13 15.71 -13.59 3.29
N THR A 14 16.42 -14.24 4.21
CA THR A 14 16.20 -14.17 5.66
C THR A 14 16.04 -12.72 6.13
N THR A 15 16.79 -11.78 5.53
CA THR A 15 16.66 -10.35 5.78
C THR A 15 15.23 -9.83 5.56
N THR A 16 14.56 -10.23 4.48
CA THR A 16 13.19 -9.78 4.17
C THR A 16 12.18 -10.34 5.16
N ILE A 17 12.37 -11.59 5.61
CA ILE A 17 11.51 -12.21 6.62
C ILE A 17 11.65 -11.49 7.95
N ILE A 18 12.89 -11.25 8.40
CA ILE A 18 13.17 -10.51 9.64
C ILE A 18 12.60 -9.10 9.55
N ALA A 19 12.84 -8.40 8.44
CA ALA A 19 12.29 -7.06 8.20
C ALA A 19 10.77 -7.06 8.28
N GLY A 20 10.10 -8.01 7.63
CA GLY A 20 8.64 -8.17 7.70
C GLY A 20 8.14 -8.43 9.12
N ALA A 21 8.83 -9.30 9.87
CA ALA A 21 8.49 -9.57 11.26
C ALA A 21 8.67 -8.34 12.16
N LEU A 22 9.71 -7.53 11.95
CA LEU A 22 9.93 -6.27 12.66
C LEU A 22 8.84 -5.24 12.35
N VAL A 23 8.42 -5.14 11.09
CA VAL A 23 7.30 -4.26 10.69
C VAL A 23 6.01 -4.69 11.36
N LEU A 24 5.62 -5.96 11.21
CA LEU A 24 4.38 -6.49 11.79
C LEU A 24 4.39 -6.41 13.32
N GLY A 25 5.47 -6.86 13.96
CA GLY A 25 5.64 -6.79 15.41
C GLY A 25 5.62 -5.35 15.92
N GLY A 26 6.30 -4.44 15.22
CA GLY A 26 6.31 -3.01 15.56
C GLY A 26 4.90 -2.42 15.56
N PHE A 27 4.10 -2.71 14.54
CA PHE A 27 2.71 -2.27 14.48
C PHE A 27 1.83 -2.89 15.56
N LEU A 28 1.90 -4.21 15.76
CA LEU A 28 1.08 -4.90 16.76
C LEU A 28 1.36 -4.38 18.18
N LEU A 29 2.62 -4.04 18.46
CA LEU A 29 3.05 -3.54 19.77
C LEU A 29 2.78 -2.04 19.96
N THR A 30 2.31 -1.29 18.94
CA THR A 30 1.96 0.13 19.12
C THR A 30 0.83 0.35 20.13
N ASN A 31 -0.04 -0.66 20.33
CA ASN A 31 -1.06 -0.64 21.38
C ASN A 31 -0.47 -0.63 22.80
N VAL A 32 0.76 -1.12 22.96
CA VAL A 32 1.49 -1.11 24.24
C VAL A 32 2.27 0.20 24.40
N SER A 33 2.98 0.62 23.35
CA SER A 33 3.77 1.86 23.36
C SER A 33 4.02 2.37 21.94
N TRP A 34 3.83 3.68 21.74
CA TRP A 34 4.14 4.34 20.47
C TRP A 34 5.61 4.23 20.05
N TRP A 35 6.53 3.98 20.98
CA TRP A 35 7.95 3.75 20.68
C TRP A 35 8.18 2.53 19.79
N PHE A 36 7.25 1.56 19.76
CA PHE A 36 7.35 0.41 18.86
C PHE A 36 7.21 0.78 17.37
N LEU A 37 6.77 2.01 17.04
CA LEU A 37 6.92 2.54 15.68
C LEU A 37 8.38 2.59 15.22
N LEU A 38 9.34 2.76 16.12
CA LEU A 38 10.77 2.68 15.77
C LEU A 38 11.15 1.27 15.28
N LEU A 39 10.51 0.22 15.80
CA LEU A 39 10.72 -1.15 15.35
C LEU A 39 10.18 -1.34 13.93
N ALA A 40 9.00 -0.77 13.65
CA ALA A 40 8.44 -0.77 12.31
C ALA A 40 9.28 0.04 11.32
N ALA A 41 9.81 1.18 11.75
CA ALA A 41 10.75 1.98 10.97
C ALA A 41 12.06 1.21 10.70
N ALA A 42 12.60 0.52 11.71
CA ALA A 42 13.80 -0.30 11.57
C ALA A 42 13.57 -1.48 10.61
N GLY A 43 12.42 -2.15 10.66
CA GLY A 43 12.07 -3.19 9.70
C GLY A 43 11.91 -2.67 8.27
N THR A 44 11.32 -1.48 8.11
CA THR A 44 11.05 -0.89 6.79
C THR A 44 12.32 -0.33 6.14
N LEU A 45 13.12 0.42 6.91
CA LEU A 45 14.27 1.18 6.42
C LEU A 45 15.59 0.45 6.64
N GLY A 46 15.69 -0.36 7.69
CA GLY A 46 16.92 -1.04 8.10
C GLY A 46 17.56 -1.85 6.99
N PRO A 47 16.82 -2.70 6.25
CA PRO A 47 17.39 -3.43 5.11
C PRO A 47 17.94 -2.51 4.02
N GLY A 48 17.35 -1.33 3.79
CA GLY A 48 17.86 -0.35 2.83
C GLY A 48 19.16 0.28 3.31
N ILE A 49 19.19 0.72 4.57
CA ILE A 49 20.36 1.33 5.21
C ILE A 49 21.54 0.35 5.26
N LEU A 50 21.30 -0.88 5.67
CA LEU A 50 22.32 -1.95 5.74
C LEU A 50 22.92 -2.28 4.36
N ARG A 51 22.15 -2.14 3.28
CA ARG A 51 22.65 -2.30 1.90
C ARG A 51 23.52 -1.14 1.46
N GLU A 52 23.14 0.09 1.82
CA GLU A 52 23.93 1.28 1.46
C GLU A 52 25.27 1.31 2.19
N PHE A 53 25.33 0.80 3.42
CA PHE A 53 26.60 0.54 4.13
C PHE A 53 27.40 -0.65 3.58
N GLY A 54 26.87 -1.39 2.60
CA GLY A 54 27.51 -2.55 2.00
C GLY A 54 27.53 -3.80 2.88
N TRP A 55 26.83 -3.80 4.01
CA TRP A 55 26.73 -4.96 4.92
C TRP A 55 25.79 -6.05 4.39
N LEU A 56 24.84 -5.68 3.54
CA LEU A 56 23.98 -6.60 2.80
C LEU A 56 24.23 -6.45 1.29
N ARG A 57 24.62 -7.55 0.65
CA ARG A 57 24.81 -7.65 -0.81
C ARG A 57 23.88 -8.73 -1.37
N ASP A 58 22.59 -8.53 -1.18
CA ASP A 58 21.54 -9.50 -1.47
C ASP A 58 20.65 -9.13 -2.67
N ARG A 59 20.89 -7.98 -3.30
CA ARG A 59 20.03 -7.42 -4.36
C ARG A 59 20.73 -7.33 -5.70
N ASP A 60 20.00 -7.72 -6.74
CA ASP A 60 20.35 -7.43 -8.12
C ASP A 60 20.23 -5.93 -8.41
N GLU A 61 20.98 -5.43 -9.40
CA GLU A 61 20.99 -4.01 -9.78
C GLU A 61 19.59 -3.46 -10.06
N PHE A 62 18.71 -4.26 -10.67
CA PHE A 62 17.31 -3.90 -10.89
C PHE A 62 16.55 -3.59 -9.60
N GLN A 63 16.76 -4.36 -8.54
CA GLN A 63 16.09 -4.14 -7.26
C GLN A 63 16.62 -2.89 -6.55
N ARG A 64 17.88 -2.52 -6.81
CA ARG A 64 18.48 -1.28 -6.30
C ARG A 64 17.91 -0.07 -7.02
N LEU A 65 17.81 -0.12 -8.35
CA LEU A 65 17.21 0.94 -9.16
C LEU A 65 15.72 1.14 -8.83
N ALA A 66 14.96 0.06 -8.67
CA ALA A 66 13.55 0.13 -8.28
C ALA A 66 13.37 0.79 -6.90
N ALA A 67 14.21 0.43 -5.93
CA ALA A 67 14.20 1.05 -4.60
C ALA A 67 14.58 2.53 -4.64
N TYR A 68 15.58 2.90 -5.45
CA TYR A 68 15.98 4.30 -5.63
C TYR A 68 14.86 5.15 -6.23
N ARG A 69 14.21 4.67 -7.31
CA ARG A 69 13.07 5.35 -7.94
C ARG A 69 11.88 5.49 -6.96
N ALA A 70 11.62 4.46 -6.17
CA ALA A 70 10.59 4.50 -5.13
C ALA A 70 10.90 5.52 -4.03
N GLY A 71 12.15 5.58 -3.56
CA GLY A 71 12.62 6.59 -2.63
C GLY A 71 12.48 8.00 -3.19
N TYR A 72 12.85 8.21 -4.46
CA TYR A 72 12.72 9.50 -5.13
C TYR A 72 11.25 9.96 -5.24
N HIS A 73 10.32 9.08 -5.63
CA HIS A 73 8.89 9.41 -5.67
C HIS A 73 8.32 9.76 -4.29
N ALA A 74 8.71 9.02 -3.25
CA ALA A 74 8.28 9.29 -1.88
C ALA A 74 8.85 10.62 -1.37
N TYR A 75 10.10 10.94 -1.70
CA TYR A 75 10.71 12.23 -1.39
C TYR A 75 9.97 13.39 -2.08
N LEU A 76 9.72 13.29 -3.39
CA LEU A 76 9.00 14.33 -4.14
C LEU A 76 7.57 14.53 -3.63
N THR A 77 6.84 13.44 -3.37
CA THR A 77 5.45 13.51 -2.92
C THR A 77 5.35 14.10 -1.52
N SER A 78 6.22 13.66 -0.61
CA SER A 78 6.25 14.19 0.76
C SER A 78 6.70 15.66 0.78
N GLY A 79 7.70 16.04 -0.03
CA GLY A 79 8.10 17.44 -0.22
C GLY A 79 6.96 18.31 -0.74
N LEU A 80 6.27 17.89 -1.81
CA LEU A 80 5.13 18.62 -2.38
C LEU A 80 4.01 18.82 -1.35
N VAL A 81 3.67 17.75 -0.61
CA VAL A 81 2.65 17.80 0.44
C VAL A 81 3.07 18.76 1.55
N ALA A 82 4.33 18.74 1.98
CA ALA A 82 4.85 19.68 2.97
C ALA A 82 4.70 21.13 2.49
N PHE A 83 5.07 21.42 1.24
CA PHE A 83 4.91 22.76 0.66
C PHE A 83 3.45 23.21 0.61
N VAL A 84 2.53 22.35 0.18
CA VAL A 84 1.10 22.66 0.14
C VAL A 84 0.54 22.89 1.54
N LEU A 85 0.91 22.05 2.52
CA LEU A 85 0.51 22.23 3.92
C LEU A 85 1.02 23.56 4.48
N VAL A 86 2.29 23.88 4.28
CA VAL A 86 2.87 25.15 4.73
C VAL A 86 2.17 26.34 4.07
N ALA A 87 1.94 26.29 2.75
CA ALA A 87 1.20 27.33 2.04
C ALA A 87 -0.22 27.49 2.59
N PHE A 88 -0.94 26.38 2.83
CA PHE A 88 -2.28 26.39 3.39
C PHE A 88 -2.32 27.00 4.80
N ILE A 89 -1.41 26.57 5.70
CA ILE A 89 -1.32 27.10 7.07
C ILE A 89 -0.97 28.58 7.06
N ARG A 90 -0.05 29.01 6.18
CA ARG A 90 0.36 30.41 6.07
C ARG A 90 -0.69 31.30 5.37
N SER A 91 -1.60 30.71 4.60
CA SER A 91 -2.64 31.46 3.87
C SER A 91 -3.84 31.91 4.72
N GLY A 92 -3.92 31.52 5.99
CA GLY A 92 -4.96 31.99 6.92
C GLY A 92 -4.51 31.99 8.37
N GLU A 93 -5.28 32.60 9.27
CA GLU A 93 -5.04 32.58 10.72
C GLU A 93 -5.40 31.22 11.36
N LYS A 94 -4.98 30.11 10.73
CA LYS A 94 -5.27 28.76 11.23
C LYS A 94 -4.07 28.26 12.02
N THR A 95 -4.22 28.17 13.33
CA THR A 95 -3.28 27.46 14.20
C THR A 95 -3.48 25.96 14.07
N LEU A 96 -2.38 25.23 13.93
CA LEU A 96 -2.40 23.78 13.95
C LEU A 96 -2.53 23.29 15.40
N GLU A 97 -3.75 23.04 15.85
CA GLU A 97 -3.97 22.45 17.18
C GLU A 97 -3.50 20.98 17.29
N TYR A 98 -3.28 20.29 16.16
CA TYR A 98 -3.06 18.84 16.12
C TYR A 98 -1.83 18.44 15.31
N SER A 99 -0.64 18.71 15.85
CA SER A 99 0.66 18.33 15.26
C SER A 99 0.81 16.81 15.06
N GLN A 100 0.19 15.99 15.91
CA GLN A 100 0.25 14.53 15.83
C GLN A 100 -0.46 13.97 14.59
N GLY A 101 -1.67 14.43 14.28
CA GLY A 101 -2.42 13.97 13.11
C GLY A 101 -1.68 14.28 11.80
N LEU A 102 -1.03 15.44 11.72
CA LEU A 102 -0.21 15.81 10.57
C LEU A 102 1.02 14.92 10.41
N ALA A 103 1.69 14.57 11.51
CA ALA A 103 2.81 13.63 11.47
C ALA A 103 2.34 12.26 10.95
N THR A 104 1.18 11.78 11.39
CA THR A 104 0.59 10.52 10.90
C THR A 104 0.22 10.60 9.41
N LEU A 105 -0.39 11.69 8.96
CA LEU A 105 -0.72 11.90 7.54
C LEU A 105 0.55 11.92 6.68
N PHE A 106 1.60 12.61 7.14
CA PHE A 106 2.86 12.69 6.43
C PHE A 106 3.54 11.32 6.33
N LEU A 107 3.56 10.58 7.44
CA LEU A 107 4.08 9.21 7.48
C LEU A 107 3.28 8.29 6.55
N ALA A 108 1.96 8.38 6.56
CA ALA A 108 1.07 7.60 5.70
C ALA A 108 1.35 7.89 4.21
N LEU A 109 1.47 9.15 3.82
CA LEU A 109 1.75 9.56 2.44
C LEU A 109 3.12 9.08 1.97
N LEU A 110 4.16 9.26 2.79
CA LEU A 110 5.51 8.82 2.48
C LEU A 110 5.54 7.31 2.29
N TRP A 111 4.98 6.57 3.26
CA TRP A 111 5.02 5.11 3.24
C TRP A 111 4.16 4.52 2.12
N PHE A 112 2.96 5.07 1.89
CA PHE A 112 2.09 4.68 0.80
C PHE A 112 2.76 4.88 -0.55
N THR A 113 3.32 6.07 -0.81
CA THR A 113 3.98 6.40 -2.07
C THR A 113 5.19 5.50 -2.31
N TRP A 114 6.01 5.31 -1.28
CA TRP A 114 7.18 4.45 -1.34
C TRP A 114 6.78 3.01 -1.65
N LEU A 115 5.82 2.46 -0.91
CA LEU A 115 5.37 1.08 -1.06
C LEU A 115 4.79 0.87 -2.46
N LEU A 116 3.86 1.71 -2.87
CA LEU A 116 3.22 1.62 -4.18
C LEU A 116 4.25 1.70 -5.32
N SER A 117 5.15 2.69 -5.28
CA SER A 117 6.19 2.86 -6.28
C SER A 117 7.15 1.67 -6.32
N SER A 118 7.53 1.15 -5.15
CA SER A 118 8.39 -0.02 -5.05
C SER A 118 7.71 -1.28 -5.61
N LEU A 119 6.43 -1.50 -5.31
CA LEU A 119 5.70 -2.67 -5.80
C LEU A 119 5.51 -2.64 -7.32
N ILE A 120 5.10 -1.49 -7.87
CA ILE A 120 4.88 -1.32 -9.31
C ILE A 120 6.20 -1.48 -10.08
N SER A 121 7.27 -0.82 -9.61
CA SER A 121 8.58 -0.87 -10.27
C SER A 121 9.19 -2.28 -10.25
N TYR A 122 8.95 -3.04 -9.17
CA TYR A 122 9.55 -4.36 -9.00
C TYR A 122 8.76 -5.50 -9.63
N TRP A 123 7.43 -5.53 -9.49
CA TRP A 123 6.60 -6.63 -9.99
C TRP A 123 5.89 -6.35 -11.30
N GLY A 124 5.91 -5.10 -11.76
CA GLY A 124 5.03 -4.64 -12.83
C GLY A 124 3.61 -4.39 -12.32
N ILE A 125 2.86 -3.62 -13.09
CA ILE A 125 1.55 -3.07 -12.70
C ILE A 125 0.56 -4.16 -12.27
N GLN A 126 0.41 -5.22 -13.08
CA GLN A 126 -0.62 -6.23 -12.85
C GLN A 126 -0.35 -7.09 -11.61
N LYS A 127 0.90 -7.55 -11.43
CA LYS A 127 1.31 -8.34 -10.26
C LYS A 127 1.33 -7.49 -8.98
N ALA A 128 1.69 -6.20 -9.08
CA ALA A 128 1.59 -5.27 -7.97
C ALA A 128 0.14 -5.09 -7.51
N ALA A 129 -0.78 -4.78 -8.43
CA ALA A 129 -2.20 -4.63 -8.12
C ALA A 129 -2.79 -5.91 -7.50
N PHE A 130 -2.47 -7.09 -8.05
CA PHE A 130 -2.87 -8.37 -7.48
C PHE A 130 -2.43 -8.51 -6.02
N ARG A 131 -1.14 -8.28 -5.74
CA ARG A 131 -0.57 -8.44 -4.39
C ARG A 131 -1.09 -7.41 -3.40
N ILE A 132 -1.32 -6.17 -3.84
CA ILE A 132 -1.96 -5.13 -3.03
C ILE A 132 -3.36 -5.58 -2.63
N LEU A 133 -4.18 -6.04 -3.58
CA LEU A 133 -5.55 -6.49 -3.31
C LEU A 133 -5.62 -7.72 -2.40
N ILE A 134 -4.73 -8.71 -2.61
CA ILE A 134 -4.61 -9.85 -1.70
C ILE A 134 -4.17 -9.39 -0.31
N GLY A 135 -3.18 -8.50 -0.21
CA GLY A 135 -2.71 -7.95 1.06
C GLY A 135 -3.83 -7.23 1.82
N PHE A 136 -4.57 -6.35 1.15
CA PHE A 136 -5.73 -5.67 1.72
C PHE A 136 -6.83 -6.64 2.14
N GLY A 137 -7.22 -7.57 1.25
CA GLY A 137 -8.23 -8.58 1.56
C GLY A 137 -7.83 -9.45 2.75
N SER A 138 -6.55 -9.83 2.86
CA SER A 138 -6.04 -10.67 3.95
C SER A 138 -5.96 -9.91 5.27
N ALA A 139 -5.50 -8.66 5.24
CA ALA A 139 -5.48 -7.79 6.43
C ALA A 139 -6.90 -7.52 6.93
N TRP A 140 -7.84 -7.25 6.02
CA TRP A 140 -9.25 -7.05 6.36
C TRP A 140 -9.89 -8.32 6.93
N LEU A 141 -9.62 -9.48 6.31
CA LEU A 141 -10.10 -10.77 6.79
C LEU A 141 -9.58 -11.06 8.21
N LEU A 142 -8.28 -10.85 8.45
CA LEU A 142 -7.69 -11.02 9.77
C LEU A 142 -8.30 -10.06 10.79
N PHE A 143 -8.47 -8.79 10.42
CA PHE A 143 -9.14 -7.80 11.27
C PHE A 143 -10.57 -8.20 11.61
N ALA A 144 -11.35 -8.66 10.62
CA ALA A 144 -12.71 -9.14 10.81
C ALA A 144 -12.76 -10.36 11.75
N ILE A 145 -11.81 -11.30 11.63
CA ILE A 145 -11.73 -12.44 12.55
C ILE A 145 -11.40 -11.96 13.96
N LEU A 146 -10.31 -11.19 14.12
CA LEU A 146 -9.81 -10.75 15.42
C LEU A 146 -10.84 -9.89 16.17
N SER A 147 -11.51 -8.97 15.48
CA SER A 147 -12.57 -8.13 16.06
C SER A 147 -13.76 -8.92 16.60
N ASN A 148 -14.00 -10.14 16.09
CA ASN A 148 -15.09 -11.01 16.55
C ASN A 148 -14.62 -12.09 17.54
N THR A 149 -13.33 -12.12 17.92
CA THR A 149 -12.78 -13.04 18.92
C THR A 149 -12.59 -12.41 20.31
N GLY A 150 -12.89 -11.11 20.46
CA GLY A 150 -12.80 -10.40 21.74
C GLY A 150 -13.96 -10.66 22.70
N SER A 151 -13.95 -9.97 23.84
CA SER A 151 -15.04 -10.01 24.84
C SER A 151 -16.39 -9.52 24.31
N GLU A 152 -16.39 -8.83 23.18
CA GLU A 152 -17.58 -8.37 22.45
C GLU A 152 -18.04 -9.40 21.40
N TRP A 153 -18.01 -10.69 21.72
CA TRP A 153 -18.50 -11.71 20.81
C TRP A 153 -19.99 -11.49 20.50
N THR A 154 -20.28 -11.10 19.25
CA THR A 154 -21.63 -10.65 18.85
C THR A 154 -22.50 -11.78 18.31
N SER A 155 -21.95 -12.81 17.64
CA SER A 155 -22.61 -14.08 17.23
C SER A 155 -21.76 -14.88 16.22
N TRP A 156 -22.13 -16.14 15.95
CA TRP A 156 -21.57 -16.94 14.84
C TRP A 156 -21.87 -16.34 13.45
N ALA A 157 -22.99 -15.63 13.30
CA ALA A 157 -23.34 -14.97 12.05
C ALA A 157 -22.36 -13.83 11.72
N ALA A 158 -21.90 -13.08 12.73
CA ALA A 158 -20.89 -12.05 12.57
C ALA A 158 -19.54 -12.62 12.10
N LEU A 159 -19.17 -13.81 12.59
CA LEU A 159 -17.97 -14.53 12.14
C LEU A 159 -18.02 -14.98 10.68
N LEU A 160 -19.21 -15.08 10.07
CA LEU A 160 -19.36 -15.40 8.65
C LEU A 160 -19.52 -14.14 7.78
N LEU A 161 -20.34 -13.18 8.25
CA LEU A 161 -20.69 -12.00 7.47
C LEU A 161 -19.57 -10.96 7.42
N HIS A 162 -18.84 -10.71 8.51
CA HIS A 162 -17.78 -9.71 8.51
C HIS A 162 -16.59 -10.11 7.61
N PRO A 163 -16.10 -11.37 7.64
CA PRO A 163 -15.12 -11.86 6.67
C PRO A 163 -15.57 -11.78 5.21
N LEU A 164 -16.87 -11.88 4.92
CA LEU A 164 -17.39 -11.80 3.57
C LEU A 164 -17.09 -10.44 2.90
N LEU A 165 -16.91 -9.38 3.69
CA LEU A 165 -16.47 -8.06 3.20
C LEU A 165 -15.05 -8.08 2.60
N ALA A 166 -14.25 -9.10 2.91
CA ALA A 166 -12.94 -9.29 2.28
C ALA A 166 -13.06 -9.93 0.88
N ALA A 167 -14.16 -10.66 0.60
CA ALA A 167 -14.34 -11.41 -0.65
C ALA A 167 -14.23 -10.55 -1.92
N PRO A 168 -14.78 -9.31 -1.98
CA PRO A 168 -14.59 -8.43 -3.13
C PRO A 168 -13.12 -8.15 -3.46
N PHE A 169 -12.24 -8.02 -2.46
CA PHE A 169 -10.81 -7.79 -2.71
C PHE A 169 -10.15 -9.01 -3.35
N PHE A 170 -10.46 -10.22 -2.87
CA PHE A 170 -9.95 -11.46 -3.47
C PHE A 170 -10.50 -11.67 -4.89
N ALA A 171 -11.79 -11.38 -5.10
CA ALA A 171 -12.42 -11.44 -6.41
C ALA A 171 -11.77 -10.46 -7.39
N LEU A 172 -11.57 -9.19 -6.99
CA LEU A 172 -10.87 -8.19 -7.80
C LEU A 172 -9.41 -8.55 -8.04
N ALA A 173 -8.72 -9.14 -7.06
CA ALA A 173 -7.36 -9.65 -7.26
C ALA A 173 -7.35 -10.73 -8.35
N TRP A 174 -8.23 -11.72 -8.25
CA TRP A 174 -8.35 -12.75 -9.28
C TRP A 174 -8.69 -12.14 -10.65
N LEU A 175 -9.64 -11.19 -10.68
CA LEU A 175 -10.06 -10.49 -11.89
C LEU A 175 -8.92 -9.69 -12.53
N SER A 176 -8.04 -9.09 -11.72
CA SER A 176 -6.93 -8.27 -12.21
C SER A 176 -5.95 -9.07 -13.06
N ARG A 177 -5.87 -10.40 -12.85
CA ARG A 177 -5.05 -11.32 -13.66
C ARG A 177 -5.67 -11.61 -15.02
N ARG A 178 -7.00 -11.72 -15.10
CA ARG A 178 -7.71 -12.14 -16.32
C ARG A 178 -8.15 -10.96 -17.19
N TRP A 179 -8.62 -9.89 -16.56
CA TRP A 179 -9.12 -8.69 -17.23
C TRP A 179 -8.62 -7.43 -16.50
N PRO A 180 -7.35 -7.03 -16.71
CA PRO A 180 -6.72 -5.94 -15.97
C PRO A 180 -7.50 -4.63 -16.13
N ARG A 181 -7.88 -4.26 -17.36
CA ARG A 181 -8.60 -3.00 -17.63
C ARG A 181 -9.98 -2.92 -16.98
N ILE A 182 -10.77 -3.99 -17.08
CA ILE A 182 -12.11 -4.05 -16.44
C ILE A 182 -11.96 -3.92 -14.94
N THR A 183 -10.99 -4.63 -14.36
CA THR A 183 -10.68 -4.53 -12.94
C THR A 183 -10.24 -3.12 -12.57
N GLY A 184 -9.43 -2.47 -13.41
CA GLY A 184 -9.01 -1.09 -13.23
C GLY A 184 -10.21 -0.13 -13.17
N VAL A 185 -11.14 -0.24 -14.11
CA VAL A 185 -12.38 0.55 -14.13
C VAL A 185 -13.22 0.29 -12.88
N LEU A 186 -13.41 -0.98 -12.49
CA LEU A 186 -14.14 -1.34 -11.28
C LEU A 186 -13.51 -0.73 -10.03
N LEU A 187 -12.17 -0.77 -9.91
CA LEU A 187 -11.45 -0.16 -8.79
C LEU A 187 -11.65 1.36 -8.76
N LEU A 188 -11.68 2.03 -9.91
CA LEU A 188 -11.96 3.47 -9.99
C LEU A 188 -13.40 3.79 -9.58
N VAL A 189 -14.38 3.00 -10.02
CA VAL A 189 -15.79 3.16 -9.62
C VAL A 189 -15.95 2.95 -8.12
N VAL A 190 -15.31 1.92 -7.55
CA VAL A 190 -15.31 1.66 -6.10
C VAL A 190 -14.64 2.81 -5.36
N ALA A 191 -13.47 3.29 -5.83
CA ALA A 191 -12.77 4.42 -5.23
C ALA A 191 -13.61 5.70 -5.24
N ALA A 192 -14.28 6.01 -6.35
CA ALA A 192 -15.18 7.16 -6.48
C ALA A 192 -16.42 7.02 -5.57
N SER A 193 -16.96 5.81 -5.44
CA SER A 193 -18.09 5.51 -4.55
C SER A 193 -17.71 5.68 -3.09
N LEU A 194 -16.54 5.15 -2.67
CA LEU A 194 -16.00 5.33 -1.33
C LEU A 194 -15.68 6.80 -1.05
N PHE A 195 -15.11 7.52 -2.03
CA PHE A 195 -14.84 8.94 -1.90
C PHE A 195 -16.13 9.73 -1.68
N SER A 196 -17.20 9.39 -2.41
CA SER A 196 -18.52 10.01 -2.22
C SER A 196 -19.11 9.66 -0.85
N PHE A 197 -19.02 8.39 -0.43
CA PHE A 197 -19.55 7.93 0.85
C PHE A 197 -18.84 8.58 2.04
N PHE A 198 -17.51 8.65 2.03
CA PHE A 198 -16.71 9.25 3.11
C PHE A 198 -16.60 10.78 3.01
N GLY A 199 -16.69 11.36 1.81
CA GLY A 199 -16.55 12.80 1.56
C GLY A 199 -17.71 13.65 2.11
N TYR A 200 -18.86 13.04 2.39
CA TYR A 200 -20.01 13.72 3.00
C TYR A 200 -19.91 13.86 4.54
N PHE A 201 -18.94 13.22 5.21
CA PHE A 201 -18.83 13.29 6.67
C PHE A 201 -18.09 14.55 7.15
N ARG A 202 -18.85 15.47 7.74
CA ARG A 202 -18.55 16.65 8.61
C ARG A 202 -17.24 17.43 8.37
N ARG A 203 -17.40 18.72 8.02
CA ARG A 203 -16.36 19.77 7.96
C ARG A 203 -15.90 20.25 9.35
N ASP A 204 -15.36 19.36 10.15
CA ASP A 204 -14.62 19.75 11.37
C ASP A 204 -13.12 19.66 11.07
N ASN A 205 -12.28 20.59 11.54
CA ASN A 205 -10.85 20.64 11.17
C ASN A 205 -10.08 19.36 11.56
N LEU A 206 -10.50 18.68 12.63
CA LEU A 206 -9.99 17.36 13.04
C LEU A 206 -10.39 16.23 12.08
N ALA A 207 -11.57 16.34 11.48
CA ALA A 207 -12.04 15.37 10.50
C ALA A 207 -11.16 15.40 9.25
N LEU A 208 -10.68 16.57 8.82
CA LEU A 208 -9.90 16.69 7.58
C LEU A 208 -8.60 15.87 7.56
N VAL A 209 -7.79 15.89 8.63
CA VAL A 209 -6.50 15.18 8.66
C VAL A 209 -6.69 13.67 8.77
N ASN A 210 -7.63 13.24 9.62
CA ASN A 210 -7.98 11.84 9.76
C ASN A 210 -8.61 11.31 8.47
N GLN A 211 -9.53 12.05 7.87
CA GLN A 211 -10.19 11.71 6.61
C GLN A 211 -9.18 11.69 5.44
N ALA A 212 -8.24 12.64 5.38
CA ALA A 212 -7.15 12.60 4.41
C ALA A 212 -6.28 11.35 4.59
N SER A 213 -5.96 10.98 5.83
CA SER A 213 -5.20 9.77 6.13
C SER A 213 -5.98 8.51 5.71
N THR A 214 -7.28 8.45 5.98
CA THR A 214 -8.17 7.39 5.52
C THR A 214 -8.19 7.33 3.99
N PHE A 215 -8.29 8.46 3.30
CA PHE A 215 -8.26 8.49 1.84
C PHE A 215 -6.95 7.98 1.28
N VAL A 216 -5.81 8.41 1.84
CA VAL A 216 -4.49 7.95 1.40
C VAL A 216 -4.32 6.46 1.63
N LEU A 217 -4.72 5.94 2.79
CA LEU A 217 -4.48 4.55 3.17
C LEU A 217 -5.48 3.56 2.55
N PHE A 218 -6.75 3.96 2.36
CA PHE A 218 -7.81 3.07 1.87
C PHE A 218 -8.19 3.33 0.42
N ILE A 219 -8.35 4.58 0.00
CA ILE A 219 -8.73 4.92 -1.39
C ILE A 219 -7.51 4.98 -2.30
N GLY A 220 -6.39 5.50 -1.81
CA GLY A 220 -5.13 5.64 -2.54
C GLY A 220 -4.69 4.34 -3.25
N PRO A 221 -4.61 3.19 -2.57
CA PRO A 221 -4.22 1.92 -3.19
C PRO A 221 -5.17 1.48 -4.30
N LEU A 222 -6.49 1.67 -4.11
CA LEU A 222 -7.51 1.30 -5.08
C LEU A 222 -7.44 2.21 -6.32
N LEU A 223 -7.31 3.51 -6.10
CA LEU A 223 -7.24 4.51 -7.16
C LEU A 223 -5.96 4.36 -7.98
N SER A 224 -4.81 4.22 -7.31
CA SER A 224 -3.52 4.02 -7.98
C SER A 224 -3.47 2.70 -8.76
N SER A 225 -3.93 1.59 -8.17
CA SER A 225 -4.03 0.31 -8.86
C SER A 225 -5.01 0.38 -10.02
N GLY A 226 -6.13 1.10 -9.85
CA GLY A 226 -7.14 1.33 -10.88
C GLY A 226 -6.59 2.07 -12.08
N ILE A 227 -5.97 3.23 -11.86
CA ILE A 227 -5.31 4.03 -12.92
C ILE A 227 -4.25 3.19 -13.63
N ALA A 228 -3.40 2.51 -12.86
CA ALA A 228 -2.32 1.71 -13.43
C ALA A 228 -2.86 0.58 -14.31
N LEU A 229 -3.89 -0.15 -13.85
CA LEU A 229 -4.50 -1.27 -14.58
C LEU A 229 -5.26 -0.84 -15.84
N VAL A 230 -5.90 0.34 -15.84
CA VAL A 230 -6.56 0.89 -17.04
C VAL A 230 -5.53 1.22 -18.12
N ASN A 231 -4.35 1.70 -17.71
CA ASN A 231 -3.26 2.08 -18.62
C ASN A 231 -2.37 0.90 -19.06
N VAL A 232 -2.70 -0.33 -18.69
CA VAL A 232 -2.03 -1.51 -19.25
C VAL A 232 -2.39 -1.58 -20.74
N GLU A 233 -1.42 -1.31 -21.61
CA GLU A 233 -1.55 -1.55 -23.04
C GLU A 233 -1.90 -3.03 -23.28
N ASN A 234 -2.73 -3.31 -24.30
CA ASN A 234 -3.14 -4.66 -24.67
C ASN A 234 -1.95 -5.39 -25.32
N GLY A 235 -0.84 -5.55 -24.61
CA GLY A 235 0.17 -6.54 -24.90
C GLY A 235 -0.32 -7.88 -24.38
N PHE A 236 -1.36 -8.45 -25.00
CA PHE A 236 -1.42 -9.90 -25.08
C PHE A 236 -0.27 -10.27 -26.01
N ASP A 237 0.92 -10.45 -25.42
CA ASP A 237 2.04 -11.07 -26.08
C ASP A 237 1.61 -12.54 -26.31
N GLU A 238 0.99 -12.79 -27.47
CA GLU A 238 0.72 -14.14 -28.00
C GLU A 238 2.01 -14.93 -28.26
N SER A 239 3.18 -14.36 -27.96
CA SER A 239 4.50 -14.97 -28.14
C SER A 239 4.83 -16.09 -27.14
N GLU A 240 4.04 -16.31 -26.09
CA GLU A 240 4.23 -17.46 -25.17
C GLU A 240 3.42 -18.72 -25.57
N VAL A 241 2.50 -18.64 -26.54
CA VAL A 241 1.67 -19.81 -26.96
C VAL A 241 2.21 -20.48 -28.24
N SER A 242 3.13 -19.86 -28.96
CA SER A 242 3.69 -20.41 -30.21
C SER A 242 5.13 -20.95 -30.10
N ALA A 243 5.66 -21.15 -28.89
CA ALA A 243 7.02 -21.71 -28.71
C ALA A 243 7.04 -23.25 -28.57
N ASP A 244 5.87 -23.90 -28.56
CA ASP A 244 5.70 -25.35 -28.40
C ASP A 244 4.91 -26.03 -29.55
N GLU A 245 4.93 -25.45 -30.77
CA GLU A 245 4.54 -26.18 -32.00
C GLU A 245 5.70 -26.26 -33.01
#